data_AF-A0A2V9JX76-F1
#
_entry.id   AF-A0A2V9JX76-F1
#
_cell.length_a   1.000
_cell.length_b   1.000
_cell.length_c   1.000
_cell.angle_alpha   90.00
_cell.angle_beta   90.00
_cell.angle_gamma   90.00
#
_symmetry.space_group_name_H-M   'P 1'
#
loop_
_entity.id
_entity.type
_entity.pdbx_description
1 polymer ?
#
loop_
_entity_poly.entity_id
_entity_poly.type
_entity_poly.pdbx_seq_one_letter_code
_entity_poly.pdbx_strand_id
1 'polypeptide(L)'
;MTRMANFQKSVRQSVSLPTRVAKRVRVLAKTRKTSANRVLVDLIEAGLQSREAEKERFFELATRLAESVESAERKRLKEELARMTFGE
;
A
#
# COMPACT_ATOMS: atom_id res chain seq x y z
N MET A 1 -37.10 -13.69 -7.63
CA MET A 1 -35.62 -13.71 -7.64
C MET A 1 -35.11 -12.63 -6.70
N THR A 2 -34.85 -12.96 -5.44
CA THR A 2 -34.42 -11.99 -4.42
C THR A 2 -32.91 -11.77 -4.50
N ARG A 3 -32.48 -10.53 -4.73
CA ARG A 3 -31.06 -10.13 -4.70
C ARG A 3 -30.46 -10.49 -3.34
N MET A 4 -29.53 -11.45 -3.31
CA MET A 4 -28.61 -11.59 -2.19
C MET A 4 -27.62 -10.43 -2.28
N ALA A 5 -27.90 -9.34 -1.55
CA ALA A 5 -26.87 -8.37 -1.22
C ALA A 5 -25.83 -9.12 -0.38
N ASN A 6 -24.68 -9.42 -0.98
CA ASN A 6 -23.57 -10.06 -0.31
C ASN A 6 -22.98 -9.04 0.67
N PHE A 7 -23.61 -8.88 1.83
CA PHE A 7 -23.05 -8.13 2.95
C PHE A 7 -21.79 -8.87 3.37
N GLN A 8 -20.64 -8.47 2.83
CA GLN A 8 -19.36 -8.92 3.35
C GLN A 8 -19.36 -8.61 4.85
N LYS A 9 -19.36 -9.67 5.66
CA LYS A 9 -19.46 -9.55 7.12
C LYS A 9 -18.26 -8.76 7.61
N SER A 10 -18.49 -7.55 8.12
CA SER A 10 -17.42 -6.75 8.72
C SER A 10 -16.90 -7.45 9.97
N VAL A 11 -15.60 -7.77 10.00
CA VAL A 11 -14.97 -8.35 11.19
C VAL A 11 -14.44 -7.22 12.07
N ARG A 12 -14.90 -7.15 13.32
CA ARG A 12 -14.41 -6.14 14.29
C ARG A 12 -13.03 -6.54 14.78
N GLN A 13 -12.05 -5.66 14.56
CA GLN A 13 -10.69 -5.80 15.09
C GLN A 13 -10.40 -4.64 16.04
N SER A 14 -9.81 -4.91 17.20
CA SER A 14 -9.37 -3.87 18.15
C SER A 14 -7.85 -3.79 18.11
N VAL A 15 -7.33 -2.60 17.83
CA VAL A 15 -5.89 -2.35 17.72
C VAL A 15 -5.47 -1.23 18.66
N SER A 16 -4.39 -1.48 19.41
CA SER A 16 -3.77 -0.46 20.26
C SER A 16 -2.80 0.36 19.42
N LEU A 17 -3.01 1.68 19.37
CA LEU A 17 -2.17 2.58 18.56
C LEU A 17 -1.18 3.32 19.46
N PRO A 18 0.10 3.45 19.06
CA PRO A 18 1.03 4.36 19.72
C PRO A 18 0.48 5.78 19.76
N THR A 19 0.74 6.51 20.87
CA THR A 19 0.15 7.84 21.10
C THR A 19 0.38 8.82 19.95
N ARG A 20 1.57 8.77 19.32
CA ARG A 20 1.91 9.62 18.15
C ARG A 20 0.99 9.33 16.96
N VAL A 21 0.72 8.05 16.67
CA VAL A 21 -0.15 7.63 15.56
C VAL A 21 -1.59 8.01 15.86
N ALA A 22 -2.08 7.72 17.07
CA ALA A 22 -3.43 8.07 17.49
C ALA A 22 -3.71 9.59 17.39
N LYS A 23 -2.74 10.45 17.76
CA LYS A 23 -2.84 11.90 17.59
C LYS A 23 -2.96 12.30 16.11
N ARG A 24 -2.10 11.75 15.24
CA ARG A 24 -2.14 12.04 13.79
C ARG A 24 -3.47 11.64 13.16
N VAL A 25 -3.99 10.47 13.48
CA VAL A 25 -5.29 9.98 12.98
C VAL A 25 -6.42 10.93 13.39
N ARG A 26 -6.45 11.39 14.65
CA ARG A 26 -7.47 12.35 15.12
C ARG A 26 -7.39 13.70 14.40
N VAL A 27 -6.17 14.20 14.16
CA VAL A 27 -5.97 15.45 13.40
C VAL A 27 -6.50 15.29 11.98
N LEU A 28 -6.14 14.20 11.29
CA LEU A 28 -6.62 13.91 9.93
C LEU A 28 -8.14 13.79 9.88
N ALA A 29 -8.74 13.11 10.86
CA ALA A 29 -10.19 12.97 10.97
C ALA A 29 -10.89 14.33 11.11
N LYS A 30 -10.35 15.22 11.95
CA LYS A 30 -10.86 16.59 12.12
C LYS A 30 -10.74 17.39 10.83
N THR A 31 -9.58 17.36 10.17
CA THR A 31 -9.34 18.08 8.91
C THR A 31 -10.27 17.59 7.80
N ARG A 32 -10.49 16.28 7.69
CA ARG A 32 -11.35 15.65 6.66
C ARG A 32 -12.83 15.63 7.04
N LYS A 33 -13.23 16.18 8.20
CA LYS A 33 -14.60 16.15 8.74
C LYS A 33 -15.21 14.74 8.73
N THR A 34 -14.42 13.74 9.11
CA THR A 34 -14.82 12.32 9.12
C THR A 34 -14.45 11.66 10.45
N SER A 35 -14.90 10.41 10.66
CA SER A 35 -14.57 9.67 11.88
C SER A 35 -13.12 9.18 11.86
N ALA A 36 -12.51 9.08 13.05
CA ALA A 36 -11.19 8.47 13.19
C ALA A 36 -11.16 7.02 12.68
N ASN A 37 -12.27 6.27 12.84
CA ASN A 37 -12.40 4.92 12.30
C ASN A 37 -12.34 4.91 10.78
N ARG A 38 -13.03 5.85 10.10
CA ARG A 38 -12.97 5.94 8.63
C ARG A 38 -11.56 6.25 8.14
N VAL A 39 -10.88 7.20 8.79
CA VAL A 39 -9.47 7.51 8.48
C VAL A 39 -8.59 6.27 8.66
N LEU A 40 -8.78 5.48 9.72
CA LEU A 40 -8.00 4.27 9.94
C LEU A 40 -8.21 3.25 8.82
N VAL A 41 -9.46 2.98 8.45
CA VAL A 41 -9.79 2.06 7.36
C VAL A 41 -9.16 2.53 6.05
N ASP A 42 -9.38 3.80 5.67
CA ASP A 42 -8.83 4.35 4.43
C ASP A 42 -7.28 4.28 4.41
N LEU A 43 -6.62 4.55 5.54
CA LEU A 43 -5.15 4.46 5.64
C LEU A 43 -4.64 3.01 5.55
N ILE A 44 -5.37 2.05 6.12
CA ILE A 44 -5.01 0.63 6.04
C ILE A 44 -5.18 0.15 4.60
N GLU A 45 -6.31 0.45 3.96
CA GLU A 45 -6.57 0.09 2.56
C GLU A 45 -5.52 0.70 1.63
N ALA A 46 -5.24 2.00 1.77
CA ALA A 46 -4.20 2.67 1.00
C ALA A 46 -2.80 2.09 1.27
N GLY A 47 -2.49 1.74 2.52
CA GLY A 47 -1.23 1.10 2.89
C GLY A 47 -1.07 -0.28 2.25
N LEU A 48 -2.13 -1.10 2.25
CA LEU A 48 -2.13 -2.41 1.61
C LEU A 48 -1.99 -2.29 0.09
N GLN A 49 -2.72 -1.37 -0.54
CA GLN A 49 -2.60 -1.08 -1.97
C GLN A 49 -1.21 -0.60 -2.35
N SER A 50 -0.60 0.28 -1.55
CA SER A 50 0.77 0.76 -1.78
C SER A 50 1.78 -0.39 -1.75
N ARG A 51 1.60 -1.35 -0.83
CA ARG A 51 2.47 -2.53 -0.75
C ARG A 51 2.31 -3.45 -1.96
N GLU A 52 1.09 -3.66 -2.44
CA GLU A 52 0.87 -4.47 -3.64
C GLU A 52 1.42 -3.76 -4.88
N ALA A 53 1.22 -2.45 -5.01
CA ALA A 53 1.76 -1.67 -6.12
C ALA A 53 3.31 -1.65 -6.13
N GLU A 54 3.96 -1.56 -4.96
CA GLU A 54 5.42 -1.69 -4.82
C GLU A 54 5.90 -3.06 -5.35
N LYS A 55 5.17 -4.13 -5.00
CA LYS A 55 5.46 -5.49 -5.43
C LYS A 55 5.24 -5.69 -6.93
N GLU A 56 4.13 -5.20 -7.49
CA GLU A 56 3.86 -5.25 -8.92
C GLU A 56 4.94 -4.53 -9.73
N ARG A 57 5.31 -3.31 -9.32
CA ARG A 57 6.41 -2.55 -9.95
C ARG A 57 7.73 -3.31 -9.88
N PHE A 58 8.02 -3.94 -8.74
CA PHE A 58 9.23 -4.76 -8.61
C PHE A 58 9.24 -5.90 -9.64
N PHE A 59 8.15 -6.63 -9.78
CA PHE A 59 8.05 -7.71 -10.77
C PHE A 59 8.15 -7.21 -12.20
N GLU A 60 7.53 -6.07 -12.52
CA GLU A 60 7.64 -5.44 -13.84
C GLU A 60 9.10 -5.12 -14.20
N LEU A 61 9.83 -4.51 -13.26
CA LEU A 61 11.26 -4.20 -13.45
C LEU A 61 12.12 -5.47 -13.58
N ALA A 62 11.81 -6.52 -12.84
CA ALA A 62 12.51 -7.81 -12.93
C ALA A 62 12.28 -8.49 -14.29
N THR A 63 11.04 -8.50 -14.78
CA THR A 63 10.69 -9.01 -16.12
C THR A 63 11.40 -8.22 -17.20
N ARG A 64 11.33 -6.88 -17.15
CA ARG A 64 12.04 -6.01 -18.10
C ARG A 64 13.56 -6.24 -18.08
N LEU A 65 14.14 -6.49 -16.91
CA LEU A 65 15.57 -6.79 -16.81
C LEU A 65 15.92 -8.12 -17.48
N ALA A 66 15.06 -9.14 -17.36
CA ALA A 66 15.27 -10.44 -17.99
C ALA A 66 15.15 -10.37 -19.52
N GLU A 67 14.28 -9.51 -20.03
CA GLU A 67 14.01 -9.37 -21.47
C GLU A 67 14.95 -8.35 -22.16
N SER A 68 15.54 -7.41 -21.41
CA SER A 68 16.37 -6.35 -21.99
C SER A 68 17.68 -6.90 -22.57
N VAL A 69 17.89 -6.63 -23.86
CA VAL A 69 19.12 -6.99 -24.58
C VAL A 69 20.17 -5.88 -24.46
N GLU A 70 19.76 -4.64 -24.19
CA GLU A 70 20.63 -3.48 -24.13
C GLU A 70 21.42 -3.40 -22.80
N SER A 71 22.74 -3.28 -22.91
CA SER A 71 23.63 -3.30 -21.75
C SER A 71 23.42 -2.11 -20.81
N ALA A 72 23.14 -0.93 -21.38
CA ALA A 72 22.88 0.29 -20.62
C ALA A 72 21.55 0.22 -19.87
N GLU A 73 20.52 -0.36 -20.48
CA GLU A 73 19.21 -0.53 -19.85
C GLU A 73 19.26 -1.55 -18.71
N ARG A 74 19.91 -2.71 -18.92
CA ARG A 74 20.09 -3.70 -17.85
C ARG A 74 20.80 -3.12 -16.62
N LYS A 75 21.79 -2.25 -16.81
CA LYS A 75 22.50 -1.61 -15.69
C LYS A 75 21.54 -0.72 -14.87
N ARG A 76 20.75 0.12 -15.55
CA ARG A 76 19.76 0.99 -14.90
C ARG A 76 18.69 0.20 -14.14
N LEU A 77 18.15 -0.85 -14.76
CA LEU A 77 17.14 -1.72 -14.13
C LEU A 77 17.69 -2.45 -12.90
N LYS A 78 18.96 -2.91 -12.94
CA LYS A 78 19.63 -3.50 -11.77
C LYS A 78 19.78 -2.51 -10.62
N GLU A 79 20.21 -1.28 -10.91
CA GLU A 79 20.35 -0.22 -9.90
C GLU A 79 18.99 0.14 -9.27
N GLU A 80 17.94 0.21 -10.08
CA GLU A 80 16.57 0.49 -9.63
C GLU A 80 15.99 -0.63 -8.76
N LEU A 81 16.18 -1.89 -9.16
CA LEU A 81 15.79 -3.06 -8.36
C LEU A 81 16.55 -3.14 -7.03
N ALA A 82 17.85 -2.83 -7.03
CA ALA A 82 18.65 -2.81 -5.81
C ALA A 82 18.15 -1.75 -4.83
N ARG A 83 17.85 -0.54 -5.33
CA ARG A 83 17.29 0.55 -4.51
C ARG A 83 15.92 0.20 -3.92
N MET A 84 15.07 -0.49 -4.68
CA MET A 84 13.76 -0.93 -4.19
C MET A 84 13.86 -2.06 -3.17
N THR A 85 14.83 -2.97 -3.29
CA THR A 85 14.95 -4.15 -2.41
C THR A 85 15.65 -3.83 -1.10
N PHE A 86 16.77 -3.13 -1.17
CA PHE A 86 17.65 -2.99 -0.01
C PHE A 86 17.48 -1.66 0.69
N GLY A 87 16.96 -0.63 0.00
CA GLY A 87 17.16 0.75 0.43
C GLY A 87 18.65 1.09 0.48
N GLU A 88 19.03 2.36 0.40
CA GLU A 88 20.36 2.74 0.87
C GLU A 88 20.41 2.73 2.40
#